data_AF-A0A423VV84-F1
#
_entry.id   AF-A0A423VV84-F1
#
_cell.length_a   1.000
_cell.length_b   1.000
_cell.length_c   1.000
_cell.angle_alpha   90.00
_cell.angle_beta   90.00
_cell.angle_gamma   90.00
#
_symmetry.space_group_name_H-M   'P 1'
#
loop_
_entity.id
_entity.type
_entity.pdbx_description
1 polymer ?
#
loop_
_entity_poly.entity_id
_entity_poly.type
_entity_poly.pdbx_seq_one_letter_code
_entity_poly.pdbx_strand_id
1 'polypeptide(L)'
;MSPHRVLTPEASPEPELPQCKGLWQATTHKHKPSWPAMEASGGVRALWENKWRSACQKSTHPFQDGRYEDFEPIFDDLIEGHIDDPNSPEYTLTFLPRAQELASEAEDALLRGDRILATEFYLRACAVLRVARCPSPARRDSACPARQEAWQLQKALYLRAGRLWESPVDEAVVPHIYDTKTHPHQQIHGCAGKAGWARPRIPTYVRLPMDTLRAGRPCPAVLIVSDDRTSHTAQCEEALARGWGCVVVEVPGAGDCPVSPSDDRGSEGGEAAADEVWSSVLDWMRAIRVFDMGRVAAWGLGEAVVRLAATHGDRLRGCVAMLGRAGGRDLSMLDEISCRLLLVTESESTVQSNGLWTPVVEGRDEGKLALFEYGVPGTSVVQYPVADMRTVYKWVGDVVS
;
A
#
# COMPACT_ATOMS: atom_id res chain seq x y z
N MET A 1 -5.99 3.25 32.20
CA MET A 1 -4.94 2.59 31.38
C MET A 1 -4.97 3.27 30.02
N SER A 2 -3.84 3.79 29.54
CA SER A 2 -3.78 4.46 28.23
C SER A 2 -3.97 3.41 27.12
N PRO A 3 -4.83 3.63 26.11
CA PRO A 3 -5.18 2.63 25.09
C PRO A 3 -4.02 2.23 24.15
N HIS A 4 -2.86 2.87 24.24
CA HIS A 4 -1.74 2.76 23.30
C HIS A 4 -0.81 1.53 23.45
N ARG A 5 -1.28 0.39 23.98
CA ARG A 5 -0.36 -0.72 24.33
C ARG A 5 -0.83 -2.13 24.00
N VAL A 6 -1.74 -2.29 23.04
CA VAL A 6 -2.34 -3.61 22.74
C VAL A 6 -1.51 -4.44 21.76
N LEU A 7 -0.66 -3.85 20.92
CA LEU A 7 -0.16 -4.54 19.70
C LEU A 7 1.35 -4.81 19.61
N THR A 8 2.18 -4.38 20.57
CA THR A 8 3.63 -4.67 20.57
C THR A 8 4.19 -4.92 21.99
N PRO A 9 4.99 -5.99 22.21
CA PRO A 9 5.88 -6.06 23.35
C PRO A 9 7.13 -5.22 23.05
N GLU A 10 7.32 -4.18 23.87
CA GLU A 10 8.46 -3.23 23.92
C GLU A 10 8.63 -2.29 22.70
N ALA A 11 8.50 -0.99 22.98
CA ALA A 11 8.64 0.09 22.00
C ALA A 11 10.11 0.25 21.55
N SER A 12 10.33 0.22 20.23
CA SER A 12 11.56 0.74 19.64
C SER A 12 11.72 2.24 19.96
N PRO A 13 12.95 2.74 20.15
CA PRO A 13 13.20 4.18 20.34
C PRO A 13 12.71 4.98 19.13
N GLU A 14 12.24 6.21 19.39
CA GLU A 14 11.83 7.13 18.33
C GLU A 14 13.00 7.37 17.35
N PRO A 15 12.79 7.28 16.03
CA PRO A 15 13.83 7.62 15.08
C PRO A 15 14.07 9.14 15.12
N GLU A 16 15.27 9.54 15.54
CA GLU A 16 15.77 10.89 15.32
C GLU A 16 15.79 11.18 13.81
N LEU A 17 15.34 12.37 13.42
CA LEU A 17 15.43 12.81 12.02
C LEU A 17 16.91 12.86 11.62
N PRO A 18 17.31 12.29 10.47
CA PRO A 18 18.68 12.38 10.01
C PRO A 18 19.06 13.86 9.81
N GLN A 19 20.05 14.32 10.58
CA GLN A 19 20.64 15.64 10.39
C GLN A 19 21.51 15.60 9.13
N CYS A 20 21.01 16.17 8.04
CA CYS A 20 21.74 16.26 6.78
C CYS A 20 22.92 17.25 6.90
N LYS A 21 24.13 16.72 7.09
CA LYS A 21 25.39 17.43 6.80
C LYS A 21 26.27 16.53 5.94
N GLY A 22 26.38 16.86 4.66
CA GLY A 22 27.36 16.21 3.77
C GLY A 22 27.15 16.55 2.31
N LEU A 23 28.11 17.28 1.74
CA LEU A 23 28.31 17.50 0.31
C LEU A 23 28.67 16.14 -0.33
N TRP A 24 27.91 15.66 -1.32
CA TRP A 24 28.27 14.45 -2.07
C TRP A 24 28.30 14.71 -3.57
N GLN A 25 29.42 14.33 -4.18
CA GLN A 25 29.65 14.37 -5.62
C GLN A 25 29.09 13.08 -6.26
N ALA A 26 28.31 13.26 -7.32
CA ALA A 26 27.66 12.17 -8.05
C ALA A 26 28.68 11.36 -8.89
N THR A 27 28.67 10.04 -8.73
CA THR A 27 29.24 9.11 -9.71
C THR A 27 28.11 8.28 -10.31
N THR A 28 27.88 8.46 -11.62
CA THR A 28 26.81 7.81 -12.37
C THR A 28 27.21 6.40 -12.79
N HIS A 29 26.50 5.38 -12.28
CA HIS A 29 26.47 4.05 -12.88
C HIS A 29 25.05 3.76 -13.37
N LYS A 30 24.92 3.58 -14.69
CA LYS A 30 23.66 3.28 -15.38
C LYS A 30 23.23 1.84 -15.07
N HIS A 31 22.14 1.68 -14.32
CA HIS A 31 21.34 0.47 -14.29
C HIS A 31 19.91 0.82 -14.69
N LYS A 32 19.41 0.25 -15.79
CA LYS A 32 18.02 0.37 -16.25
C LYS A 32 17.19 -0.80 -15.72
N PRO A 33 16.11 -0.53 -14.97
CA PRO A 33 14.87 -1.30 -15.06
C PRO A 33 13.82 -0.45 -15.78
N SER A 34 13.32 -0.94 -16.91
CA SER A 34 12.41 -0.23 -17.81
C SER A 34 10.97 -0.22 -17.31
N TRP A 35 10.36 0.98 -17.23
CA TRP A 35 8.91 1.16 -17.35
C TRP A 35 8.59 1.82 -18.70
N PRO A 36 7.69 1.26 -19.53
CA PRO A 36 7.36 1.78 -20.85
C PRO A 36 6.68 3.16 -20.83
N ALA A 37 5.91 3.52 -19.79
CA ALA A 37 5.06 4.71 -19.89
C ALA A 37 5.79 6.05 -19.73
N MET A 38 7.06 6.05 -19.29
CA MET A 38 7.83 7.28 -19.16
C MET A 38 8.85 7.48 -20.31
N GLU A 39 9.37 6.38 -20.88
CA GLU A 39 10.03 6.43 -22.19
C GLU A 39 9.02 6.78 -23.31
N ALA A 40 7.76 6.34 -23.18
CA ALA A 40 6.69 6.69 -24.12
C ALA A 40 6.08 8.09 -23.90
N SER A 41 6.33 8.75 -22.76
CA SER A 41 5.71 10.04 -22.44
C SER A 41 6.51 11.27 -22.83
N GLY A 42 7.74 11.16 -23.33
CA GLY A 42 8.52 12.34 -23.77
C GLY A 42 9.06 13.21 -22.63
N GLY A 43 9.43 12.62 -21.48
CA GLY A 43 10.03 13.31 -20.33
C GLY A 43 9.04 13.76 -19.26
N VAL A 44 9.55 14.39 -18.19
CA VAL A 44 8.76 14.87 -17.03
C VAL A 44 7.76 15.94 -17.46
N ARG A 45 8.15 16.84 -18.39
CA ARG A 45 7.26 17.86 -18.95
C ARG A 45 5.96 17.25 -19.47
N ALA A 46 6.09 16.30 -20.39
CA ALA A 46 4.92 15.72 -21.04
C ALA A 46 4.16 14.74 -20.13
N LEU A 47 4.80 14.15 -19.12
CA LEU A 47 4.10 13.45 -18.04
C LEU A 47 3.23 14.41 -17.21
N TRP A 48 3.80 15.55 -16.81
CA TRP A 48 3.11 16.59 -16.04
C TRP A 48 1.94 17.16 -16.83
N GLU A 49 2.19 17.71 -18.02
CA GLU A 49 1.20 18.42 -18.82
C GLU A 49 0.04 17.52 -19.26
N ASN A 50 0.30 16.25 -19.62
CA ASN A 50 -0.72 15.39 -20.22
C ASN A 50 -1.45 14.47 -19.24
N LYS A 51 -0.87 14.19 -18.06
CA LYS A 51 -1.44 13.22 -17.11
C LYS A 51 -1.44 13.73 -15.68
N TRP A 52 -0.25 14.03 -15.16
CA TRP A 52 -0.08 14.23 -13.73
C TRP A 52 -0.65 15.55 -13.21
N ARG A 53 -0.65 16.62 -14.01
CA ARG A 53 -1.29 17.89 -13.64
C ARG A 53 -2.78 17.69 -13.34
N SER A 54 -3.51 16.99 -14.21
CA SER A 54 -4.94 16.73 -13.99
C SER A 54 -5.17 15.80 -12.79
N ALA A 55 -4.35 14.77 -12.63
CA ALA A 55 -4.43 13.87 -11.47
C ALA A 55 -4.15 14.62 -10.15
N CYS A 56 -3.18 15.54 -10.16
CA CYS A 56 -2.82 16.39 -9.04
C CYS A 56 -3.94 17.36 -8.67
N GLN A 57 -4.55 18.03 -9.65
CA GLN A 57 -5.70 18.91 -9.45
C GLN A 57 -6.92 18.19 -8.86
N LYS A 58 -7.09 16.89 -9.17
CA LYS A 58 -8.16 16.04 -8.65
C LYS A 58 -7.78 15.32 -7.35
N SER A 59 -6.56 15.52 -6.84
CA SER A 59 -5.96 14.75 -5.72
C SER A 59 -6.13 13.23 -5.86
N THR A 60 -6.04 12.72 -7.10
CA THR A 60 -6.11 11.28 -7.40
C THR A 60 -4.71 10.67 -7.43
N HIS A 61 -4.61 9.34 -7.40
CA HIS A 61 -3.34 8.62 -7.44
C HIS A 61 -2.34 9.19 -8.46
N PRO A 62 -1.07 9.44 -8.08
CA PRO A 62 -0.43 9.26 -6.75
C PRO A 62 -0.54 10.47 -5.78
N PHE A 63 -1.35 11.48 -6.11
CA PHE A 63 -1.43 12.77 -5.41
C PHE A 63 -2.45 12.81 -4.25
N GLN A 64 -2.90 11.65 -3.75
CA GLN A 64 -3.81 11.63 -2.60
C GLN A 64 -3.18 12.36 -1.41
N ASP A 65 -4.01 13.08 -0.67
CA ASP A 65 -3.67 13.94 0.46
C ASP A 65 -2.86 15.22 0.11
N GLY A 66 -2.43 15.38 -1.15
CA GLY A 66 -1.68 16.54 -1.60
C GLY A 66 -2.56 17.67 -2.17
N ARG A 67 -1.98 18.88 -2.24
CA ARG A 67 -2.58 20.04 -2.92
C ARG A 67 -1.77 20.43 -4.15
N TYR A 68 -2.42 21.01 -5.16
CA TYR A 68 -1.78 21.38 -6.42
C TYR A 68 -0.56 22.29 -6.23
N GLU A 69 -0.67 23.26 -5.32
CA GLU A 69 0.36 24.25 -5.01
C GLU A 69 1.61 23.64 -4.36
N ASP A 70 1.52 22.40 -3.85
CA ASP A 70 2.67 21.67 -3.32
C ASP A 70 3.52 21.04 -4.44
N PHE A 71 2.99 20.87 -5.64
CA PHE A 71 3.65 20.15 -6.73
C PHE A 71 4.03 21.04 -7.90
N GLU A 72 3.19 22.02 -8.27
CA GLU A 72 3.44 22.85 -9.45
C GLU A 72 4.86 23.45 -9.49
N PRO A 73 5.35 24.10 -8.42
CA PRO A 73 6.71 24.66 -8.43
C PRO A 73 7.81 23.60 -8.60
N ILE A 74 7.61 22.40 -8.02
CA ILE A 74 8.57 21.29 -8.12
C ILE A 74 8.65 20.81 -9.58
N PHE A 75 7.51 20.66 -10.25
CA PHE A 75 7.50 20.25 -11.66
C PHE A 75 8.09 21.32 -12.56
N ASP A 76 7.87 22.60 -12.27
CA ASP A 76 8.51 23.69 -13.00
C ASP A 76 10.04 23.61 -12.84
N ASP A 77 10.57 23.41 -11.63
CA ASP A 77 12.00 23.23 -11.37
C ASP A 77 12.59 22.01 -12.11
N LEU A 78 11.90 20.87 -12.10
CA LEU A 78 12.33 19.66 -12.82
C LEU A 78 12.39 19.91 -14.34
N ILE A 79 11.40 20.61 -14.86
CA ILE A 79 11.27 20.92 -16.29
C ILE A 79 12.34 21.91 -16.74
N GLU A 80 12.59 22.97 -15.97
CA GLU A 80 13.63 23.97 -16.23
C GLU A 80 15.03 23.37 -16.08
N GLY A 81 15.23 22.48 -15.10
CA GLY A 81 16.48 21.78 -14.86
C GLY A 81 16.77 20.61 -15.80
N HIS A 82 15.84 20.27 -16.70
CA HIS A 82 15.93 19.09 -17.59
C HIS A 82 16.15 17.77 -16.82
N ILE A 83 15.50 17.62 -15.66
CA ILE A 83 15.61 16.45 -14.79
C ILE A 83 14.50 15.44 -15.18
N ASP A 84 14.77 14.63 -16.20
CA ASP A 84 13.77 13.71 -16.76
C ASP A 84 13.83 12.28 -16.21
N ASP A 85 14.90 11.87 -15.52
CA ASP A 85 15.04 10.50 -15.00
C ASP A 85 14.45 10.37 -13.58
N PRO A 86 13.30 9.68 -13.38
CA PRO A 86 12.65 9.54 -12.08
C PRO A 86 13.40 8.60 -11.14
N ASN A 87 14.39 7.86 -11.65
CA ASN A 87 15.25 7.02 -10.83
C ASN A 87 16.52 7.76 -10.39
N SER A 88 16.76 8.96 -10.93
CA SER A 88 17.91 9.78 -10.56
C SER A 88 17.75 10.34 -9.14
N PRO A 89 18.86 10.46 -8.38
CA PRO A 89 18.84 11.20 -7.12
C PRO A 89 18.34 12.63 -7.30
N GLU A 90 18.72 13.30 -8.38
CA GLU A 90 18.35 14.68 -8.70
C GLU A 90 16.84 14.85 -8.71
N TYR A 91 16.11 13.94 -9.38
CA TYR A 91 14.65 13.96 -9.40
C TYR A 91 14.07 13.93 -7.99
N THR A 92 14.47 12.96 -7.16
CA THR A 92 13.95 12.83 -5.79
C THR A 92 14.32 14.02 -4.91
N LEU A 93 15.54 14.54 -5.03
CA LEU A 93 16.04 15.64 -4.22
C LEU A 93 15.26 16.94 -4.47
N THR A 94 14.74 17.18 -5.68
CA THR A 94 13.91 18.37 -5.98
C THR A 94 12.64 18.43 -5.14
N PHE A 95 12.10 17.30 -4.69
CA PHE A 95 10.88 17.26 -3.87
C PHE A 95 11.13 17.48 -2.36
N LEU A 96 12.35 17.20 -1.88
CA LEU A 96 12.63 17.18 -0.45
C LEU A 96 12.43 18.53 0.26
N PRO A 97 12.85 19.69 -0.30
CA PRO A 97 12.65 20.98 0.35
C PRO A 97 11.18 21.25 0.68
N ARG A 98 10.28 21.01 -0.28
CA ARG A 98 8.85 21.25 -0.08
C ARG A 98 8.25 20.30 0.97
N ALA A 99 8.66 19.04 0.97
CA ALA A 99 8.23 18.10 2.00
C ALA A 99 8.70 18.51 3.42
N GLN A 100 9.91 19.04 3.54
CA GLN A 100 10.47 19.52 4.81
C GLN A 100 9.78 20.81 5.29
N GLU A 101 9.47 21.73 4.39
CA GLU A 101 8.68 22.93 4.70
C GLU A 101 7.32 22.55 5.27
N LEU A 102 6.58 21.67 4.58
CA LEU A 102 5.29 21.17 5.04
C LEU A 102 5.40 20.46 6.41
N ALA A 103 6.45 19.66 6.61
CA ALA A 103 6.69 19.05 7.91
C ALA A 103 6.95 20.10 9.02
N SER A 104 7.67 21.17 8.72
CA SER A 104 7.89 22.28 9.67
C SER A 104 6.58 23.03 9.98
N GLU A 105 5.77 23.30 8.96
CA GLU A 105 4.44 23.91 9.12
C GLU A 105 3.52 23.03 9.99
N ALA A 106 3.64 21.70 9.88
CA ALA A 106 2.94 20.75 10.72
C ALA A 106 3.36 20.87 12.19
N GLU A 107 4.66 20.94 12.48
CA GLU A 107 5.17 21.12 13.85
C GLU A 107 4.71 22.45 14.46
N ASP A 108 4.76 23.53 13.69
CA ASP A 108 4.28 24.84 14.13
C ASP A 108 2.78 24.84 14.44
N ALA A 109 1.97 24.16 13.63
CA ALA A 109 0.55 23.96 13.91
C ALA A 109 0.34 23.15 15.19
N LEU A 110 1.15 22.10 15.40
CA LEU A 110 1.10 21.26 16.60
C LEU A 110 1.46 22.04 17.87
N LEU A 111 2.47 22.91 17.82
CA LEU A 111 2.86 23.80 18.92
C LEU A 111 1.75 24.80 19.29
N ARG A 112 0.93 25.21 18.32
CA ARG A 112 -0.27 26.03 18.56
C ARG A 112 -1.49 25.23 19.04
N GLY A 113 -1.38 23.90 19.15
CA GLY A 113 -2.46 23.01 19.54
C GLY A 113 -3.43 22.65 18.41
N ASP A 114 -3.13 23.02 17.15
CA ASP A 114 -3.97 22.73 15.99
C ASP A 114 -3.61 21.38 15.37
N ARG A 115 -4.19 20.32 15.95
CA ARG A 115 -3.94 18.93 15.54
C ARG A 115 -4.47 18.61 14.13
N ILE A 116 -5.55 19.27 13.72
CA ILE A 116 -6.18 19.02 12.41
C ILE A 116 -5.27 19.60 11.33
N LEU A 117 -4.85 20.86 11.50
CA LEU A 117 -3.96 21.51 10.55
C LEU A 117 -2.59 20.82 10.48
N ALA A 118 -2.04 20.40 11.64
CA ALA A 118 -0.79 19.65 11.65
C ALA A 118 -0.89 18.32 10.91
N THR A 119 -2.00 17.57 11.13
CA THR A 119 -2.28 16.34 10.39
C THR A 119 -2.31 16.60 8.89
N GLU A 120 -2.98 17.66 8.46
CA GLU A 120 -3.08 18.02 7.04
C GLU A 120 -1.70 18.27 6.43
N PHE A 121 -0.87 19.07 7.09
CA PHE A 121 0.48 19.36 6.62
C PHE A 121 1.38 18.12 6.56
N TYR A 122 1.33 17.24 7.56
CA TYR A 122 2.05 15.97 7.51
C TYR A 122 1.63 15.08 6.33
N LEU A 123 0.32 14.98 6.07
CA LEU A 123 -0.19 14.17 4.97
C LEU A 123 0.18 14.77 3.60
N ARG A 124 0.16 16.10 3.46
CA ARG A 124 0.65 16.80 2.26
C ARG A 124 2.15 16.53 2.04
N ALA A 125 2.96 16.59 3.09
CA ALA A 125 4.38 16.22 3.02
C ALA A 125 4.57 14.77 2.57
N CYS A 126 3.74 13.84 3.07
CA CYS A 126 3.75 12.44 2.62
C CYS A 126 3.40 12.30 1.13
N ALA A 127 2.43 13.08 0.65
CA ALA A 127 2.06 13.10 -0.77
C ALA A 127 3.22 13.56 -1.67
N VAL A 128 3.93 14.62 -1.27
CA VAL A 128 5.14 15.10 -1.95
C VAL A 128 6.22 14.01 -2.02
N LEU A 129 6.51 13.36 -0.89
CA LEU A 129 7.51 12.29 -0.82
C LEU A 129 7.12 11.02 -1.58
N ARG A 130 5.82 10.75 -1.73
CA ARG A 130 5.31 9.65 -2.55
C ARG A 130 5.65 9.88 -4.01
N VAL A 131 5.35 11.07 -4.53
CA VAL A 131 5.65 11.45 -5.92
C VAL A 131 7.16 11.48 -6.16
N ALA A 132 7.94 11.95 -5.19
CA ALA A 132 9.41 11.96 -5.25
C ALA A 132 10.05 10.57 -5.49
N ARG A 133 9.31 9.49 -5.20
CA ARG A 133 9.75 8.10 -5.35
C ARG A 133 9.08 7.39 -6.51
N CYS A 134 8.06 7.96 -7.15
CA CYS A 134 7.43 7.36 -8.32
C CYS A 134 8.46 7.20 -9.46
N PRO A 135 8.35 6.15 -10.30
CA PRO A 135 7.24 5.20 -10.40
C PRO A 135 7.39 3.93 -9.58
N SER A 136 8.58 3.60 -9.06
CA SER A 136 8.74 2.33 -8.32
C SER A 136 8.47 2.53 -6.84
N PRO A 137 7.76 1.60 -6.18
CA PRO A 137 7.72 1.62 -4.72
C PRO A 137 9.17 1.55 -4.24
N ALA A 138 9.56 2.46 -3.33
CA ALA A 138 10.90 2.39 -2.78
C ALA A 138 11.10 1.01 -2.17
N ARG A 139 12.17 0.35 -2.59
CA ARG A 139 12.60 -0.92 -2.02
C ARG A 139 13.61 -0.61 -0.94
N ARG A 140 13.60 -1.41 0.12
CA ARG A 140 14.69 -1.43 1.12
C ARG A 140 16.08 -1.43 0.47
N ASP A 141 16.23 -2.12 -0.66
CA ASP A 141 17.49 -2.24 -1.41
C ASP A 141 17.53 -1.34 -2.66
N SER A 142 16.82 -0.20 -2.62
CA SER A 142 16.87 0.80 -3.69
C SER A 142 18.31 1.23 -3.95
N ALA A 143 18.76 1.11 -5.20
CA ALA A 143 20.08 1.58 -5.63
C ALA A 143 20.25 3.12 -5.51
N CYS A 144 19.15 3.84 -5.27
CA CYS A 144 19.13 5.29 -5.05
C CYS A 144 18.90 5.61 -3.57
N PRO A 145 19.93 6.07 -2.82
CA PRO A 145 19.80 6.46 -1.41
C PRO A 145 18.78 7.57 -1.16
N ALA A 146 18.67 8.55 -2.06
CA ALA A 146 17.70 9.64 -1.94
C ALA A 146 16.25 9.14 -1.87
N ARG A 147 15.91 8.12 -2.68
CA ARG A 147 14.57 7.49 -2.64
C ARG A 147 14.32 6.73 -1.34
N GLN A 148 15.37 6.12 -0.79
CA GLN A 148 15.28 5.44 0.49
C GLN A 148 15.09 6.43 1.64
N GLU A 149 15.80 7.56 1.62
CA GLU A 149 15.61 8.64 2.58
C GLU A 149 14.20 9.22 2.51
N ALA A 150 13.72 9.54 1.30
CA ALA A 150 12.35 10.00 1.08
C ALA A 150 11.32 8.99 1.63
N TRP A 151 11.58 7.68 1.49
CA TRP A 151 10.71 6.64 2.02
C TRP A 151 10.69 6.60 3.55
N GLN A 152 11.86 6.68 4.18
CA GLN A 152 11.93 6.71 5.65
C GLN A 152 11.24 7.97 6.21
N LEU A 153 11.46 9.12 5.57
CA LEU A 153 10.82 10.37 5.96
C LEU A 153 9.29 10.28 5.80
N GLN A 154 8.80 9.76 4.67
CA GLN A 154 7.37 9.61 4.41
C GLN A 154 6.69 8.76 5.49
N LYS A 155 7.26 7.61 5.84
CA LYS A 155 6.72 6.77 6.92
C LYS A 155 6.71 7.48 8.27
N ALA A 156 7.81 8.17 8.62
CA ALA A 156 7.91 8.87 9.88
C ALA A 156 6.85 9.97 10.00
N LEU A 157 6.65 10.77 8.95
CA LEU A 157 5.62 11.82 8.92
C LEU A 157 4.21 11.24 8.93
N TYR A 158 3.97 10.13 8.22
CA TYR A 158 2.68 9.45 8.25
C TYR A 158 2.33 8.92 9.63
N LEU A 159 3.29 8.32 10.34
CA LEU A 159 3.07 7.86 11.72
C LEU A 159 2.87 9.03 12.68
N ARG A 160 3.55 10.17 12.48
CA ARG A 160 3.28 11.40 13.24
C ARG A 160 1.84 11.88 13.04
N ALA A 161 1.37 11.98 11.79
CA ALA A 161 -0.03 12.29 11.49
C ALA A 161 -0.98 11.28 12.12
N GLY A 162 -0.71 9.99 11.92
CA GLY A 162 -1.54 8.87 12.36
C GLY A 162 -1.76 8.82 13.87
N ARG A 163 -0.75 9.21 14.66
CA ARG A 163 -0.86 9.32 16.12
C ARG A 163 -1.78 10.46 16.59
N LEU A 164 -2.10 11.41 15.71
CA LEU A 164 -2.95 12.55 16.05
C LEU A 164 -4.46 12.25 15.95
N TRP A 165 -4.83 11.19 15.23
CA TRP A 165 -6.20 10.81 14.92
C TRP A 165 -6.96 10.22 16.12
N GLU A 166 -8.29 10.22 16.05
CA GLU A 166 -9.14 9.61 17.07
C GLU A 166 -8.91 8.09 17.15
N SER A 167 -8.88 7.42 16.00
CA SER A 167 -8.46 6.03 15.85
C SER A 167 -7.03 6.02 15.31
N PRO A 168 -6.00 5.99 16.19
CA PRO A 168 -4.62 6.20 15.80
C PRO A 168 -4.11 5.07 14.90
N VAL A 169 -3.03 5.36 14.15
CA VAL A 169 -2.24 4.34 13.46
C VAL A 169 -1.21 3.75 14.42
N ASP A 170 -1.24 2.43 14.56
CA ASP A 170 -0.18 1.67 15.21
C ASP A 170 0.64 0.92 14.17
N GLU A 171 1.97 0.99 14.26
CA GLU A 171 2.86 0.10 13.51
C GLU A 171 3.04 -1.20 14.29
N ALA A 172 2.54 -2.29 13.73
CA ALA A 172 2.79 -3.64 14.18
C ALA A 172 3.93 -4.28 13.39
N VAL A 173 4.71 -5.10 14.08
CA VAL A 173 5.82 -5.83 13.49
C VAL A 173 5.48 -7.31 13.48
N VAL A 174 4.94 -7.78 12.36
CA VAL A 174 4.46 -9.16 12.21
C VAL A 174 5.65 -10.10 11.98
N PRO A 175 5.81 -11.17 12.79
CA PRO A 175 6.83 -12.18 12.52
C PRO A 175 6.50 -12.95 11.23
N HIS A 176 7.43 -13.01 10.27
CA HIS A 176 7.28 -13.81 9.05
C HIS A 176 7.61 -15.29 9.34
N ILE A 177 6.68 -15.97 10.01
CA ILE A 177 6.89 -17.34 10.54
C ILE A 177 6.95 -18.42 9.47
N TYR A 178 6.47 -18.13 8.26
CA TYR A 178 6.47 -19.05 7.13
C TYR A 178 7.64 -18.84 6.17
N ASP A 179 8.62 -17.95 6.46
CA ASP A 179 9.79 -17.78 5.61
C ASP A 179 10.65 -19.04 5.54
N THR A 180 10.53 -19.78 4.44
CA THR A 180 11.29 -21.01 4.20
C THR A 180 12.78 -20.76 3.96
N LYS A 181 13.19 -19.53 3.58
CA LYS A 181 14.62 -19.22 3.34
C LYS A 181 15.40 -19.11 4.64
N THR A 182 14.85 -18.43 5.65
CA THR A 182 15.49 -18.36 6.97
C THR A 182 15.13 -19.54 7.88
N HIS A 183 14.07 -20.29 7.58
CA HIS A 183 13.63 -21.45 8.38
C HIS A 183 13.23 -22.66 7.52
N PRO A 184 14.17 -23.35 6.84
CA PRO A 184 13.80 -24.46 5.96
C PRO A 184 13.21 -25.67 6.73
N HIS A 185 13.66 -25.97 7.94
CA HIS A 185 13.11 -27.05 8.79
C HIS A 185 13.53 -26.86 10.27
N GLN A 186 12.73 -26.21 11.12
CA GLN A 186 12.85 -26.31 12.59
C GLN A 186 11.44 -26.27 13.20
N GLN A 187 10.81 -27.42 13.44
CA GLN A 187 10.83 -28.04 14.77
C GLN A 187 10.88 -26.99 15.90
N ILE A 188 9.71 -26.71 16.47
CA ILE A 188 9.47 -25.93 17.69
C ILE A 188 10.14 -26.57 18.93
N HIS A 189 10.87 -27.68 18.77
CA HIS A 189 11.57 -28.36 19.85
C HIS A 189 13.05 -28.61 19.48
N GLY A 190 13.96 -27.82 20.06
CA GLY A 190 15.27 -28.35 20.44
C GLY A 190 16.53 -27.89 19.70
N CYS A 191 16.57 -26.76 18.99
CA CYS A 191 17.81 -26.28 18.38
C CYS A 191 18.38 -25.04 19.10
N ALA A 192 19.03 -25.26 20.24
CA ALA A 192 20.02 -24.34 20.78
C ALA A 192 21.28 -24.40 19.90
N GLY A 193 21.42 -23.52 18.90
CA GLY A 193 22.61 -23.59 18.05
C GLY A 193 22.63 -22.68 16.84
N LYS A 194 22.62 -21.35 17.05
CA LYS A 194 23.35 -20.29 16.33
C LYS A 194 22.67 -18.95 16.62
N ALA A 195 23.26 -18.15 17.51
CA ALA A 195 22.88 -16.76 17.66
C ALA A 195 23.25 -16.00 16.37
N GLY A 196 22.27 -15.41 15.67
CA GLY A 196 22.58 -14.46 14.61
C GLY A 196 21.50 -14.13 13.58
N TRP A 197 20.55 -15.04 13.28
CA TRP A 197 19.52 -14.76 12.28
C TRP A 197 18.24 -14.28 12.94
N ALA A 198 18.04 -12.97 12.95
CA ALA A 198 16.75 -12.38 13.33
C ALA A 198 15.71 -12.78 12.28
N ARG A 199 14.55 -13.28 12.74
CA ARG A 199 13.42 -13.59 11.85
C ARG A 199 13.04 -12.34 11.05
N PRO A 200 12.78 -12.46 9.73
CA PRO A 200 12.23 -11.36 8.97
C PRO A 200 10.92 -10.88 9.59
N ARG A 201 10.70 -9.59 9.45
CA ARG A 201 9.59 -8.86 10.06
C ARG A 201 8.82 -8.19 8.94
N ILE A 202 7.50 -8.33 8.95
CA ILE A 202 6.58 -7.69 8.02
C ILE A 202 5.99 -6.47 8.76
N PRO A 203 6.39 -5.24 8.39
CA PRO A 203 5.79 -4.04 8.96
C PRO A 203 4.36 -3.89 8.47
N THR A 204 3.46 -3.58 9.40
CA THR A 204 2.03 -3.53 9.16
C THR A 204 1.45 -2.33 9.89
N TYR A 205 0.58 -1.56 9.23
CA TYR A 205 -0.19 -0.53 9.92
C TYR A 205 -1.54 -1.07 10.34
N VAL A 206 -1.92 -0.81 11.59
CA VAL A 206 -3.21 -1.19 12.14
C VAL A 206 -3.95 0.02 12.64
N ARG A 207 -5.26 0.05 12.34
CA ARG A 207 -6.21 0.99 12.93
C ARG A 207 -7.44 0.21 13.39
N LEU A 208 -7.93 0.53 14.57
CA LEU A 208 -9.07 -0.14 15.18
C LEU A 208 -10.19 0.87 15.43
N PRO A 209 -11.47 0.49 15.26
CA PRO A 209 -12.58 1.37 15.57
C PRO A 209 -12.63 1.66 17.08
N MET A 210 -13.17 2.82 17.45
CA MET A 210 -13.22 3.26 18.85
C MET A 210 -13.93 2.28 19.78
N ASP A 211 -14.93 1.58 19.27
CA ASP A 211 -15.64 0.54 20.02
C ASP A 211 -14.71 -0.62 20.42
N THR A 212 -13.84 -1.06 19.52
CA THR A 212 -12.83 -2.09 19.83
C THR A 212 -11.78 -1.56 20.79
N LEU A 213 -11.29 -0.34 20.58
CA LEU A 213 -10.29 0.28 21.45
C LEU A 213 -10.80 0.51 22.89
N ARG A 214 -12.07 0.89 23.06
CA ARG A 214 -12.67 1.19 24.37
C ARG A 214 -13.24 -0.04 25.06
N ALA A 215 -13.92 -0.92 24.33
CA ALA A 215 -14.66 -2.06 24.90
C ALA A 215 -13.93 -3.40 24.77
N GLY A 216 -12.83 -3.48 24.01
CA GLY A 216 -12.08 -4.72 23.78
C GLY A 216 -12.83 -5.78 22.97
N ARG A 217 -13.91 -5.39 22.27
CA ARG A 217 -14.69 -6.30 21.42
C ARG A 217 -13.98 -6.51 20.08
N PRO A 218 -13.80 -7.75 19.60
CA PRO A 218 -13.28 -7.99 18.26
C PRO A 218 -14.15 -7.30 17.20
N CYS A 219 -13.53 -6.78 16.15
CA CYS A 219 -14.23 -6.13 15.03
C CYS A 219 -14.05 -6.90 13.71
N PRO A 220 -14.98 -6.76 12.75
CA PRO A 220 -14.70 -7.07 11.34
C PRO A 220 -13.46 -6.32 10.86
N ALA A 221 -12.77 -6.81 9.84
CA ALA A 221 -11.56 -6.15 9.36
C ALA A 221 -11.41 -6.18 7.84
N VAL A 222 -10.73 -5.17 7.32
CA VAL A 222 -10.24 -5.12 5.94
C VAL A 222 -8.71 -5.22 5.97
N LEU A 223 -8.18 -6.27 5.34
CA LEU A 223 -6.76 -6.41 5.03
C LEU A 223 -6.48 -5.65 3.72
N ILE A 224 -5.84 -4.49 3.84
CA ILE A 224 -5.47 -3.63 2.73
C ILE A 224 -4.12 -4.08 2.16
N VAL A 225 -4.13 -4.51 0.90
CA VAL A 225 -2.98 -5.06 0.16
C VAL A 225 -2.38 -3.96 -0.73
N SER A 226 -1.20 -3.45 -0.39
CA SER A 226 -0.68 -2.21 -0.98
C SER A 226 0.79 -2.28 -1.41
N ASP A 227 1.23 -1.37 -2.28
CA ASP A 227 2.62 -1.03 -2.56
C ASP A 227 3.18 0.12 -1.71
N ASP A 228 2.32 0.89 -1.04
CA ASP A 228 2.65 2.01 -0.16
C ASP A 228 1.66 2.07 1.00
N ARG A 229 2.09 1.57 2.17
CA ARG A 229 1.24 1.53 3.38
C ARG A 229 0.83 2.90 3.92
N THR A 230 1.38 4.00 3.43
CA THR A 230 1.06 5.36 3.86
C THR A 230 0.06 6.07 2.95
N SER A 231 -0.56 5.38 1.99
CA SER A 231 -1.44 5.98 0.97
C SER A 231 -2.94 5.69 1.17
N HIS A 232 -3.32 5.04 2.27
CA HIS A 232 -4.68 4.50 2.49
C HIS A 232 -5.50 5.27 3.52
N THR A 233 -5.20 6.55 3.76
CA THR A 233 -5.88 7.36 4.78
C THR A 233 -7.40 7.35 4.59
N ALA A 234 -7.89 7.75 3.41
CA ALA A 234 -9.31 7.81 3.12
C ALA A 234 -9.99 6.43 3.17
N GLN A 235 -9.32 5.39 2.70
CA GLN A 235 -9.85 4.03 2.75
C GLN A 235 -9.99 3.52 4.19
N CYS A 236 -9.00 3.83 5.04
CA CYS A 236 -9.05 3.48 6.44
C CYS A 236 -10.15 4.25 7.19
N GLU A 237 -10.30 5.56 6.96
CA GLU A 237 -11.38 6.35 7.57
C GLU A 237 -12.76 5.79 7.23
N GLU A 238 -12.98 5.42 5.96
CA GLU A 238 -14.27 4.91 5.50
C GLU A 238 -14.61 3.53 6.11
N ALA A 239 -13.60 2.69 6.31
CA ALA A 239 -13.73 1.40 6.99
C ALA A 239 -13.98 1.57 8.50
N LEU A 240 -13.23 2.47 9.16
CA LEU A 240 -13.41 2.77 10.59
C LEU A 240 -14.79 3.36 10.88
N ALA A 241 -15.31 4.23 10.02
CA ALA A 241 -16.65 4.78 10.10
C ALA A 241 -17.76 3.71 10.06
N ARG A 242 -17.46 2.51 9.53
CA ARG A 242 -18.36 1.34 9.49
C ARG A 242 -18.11 0.36 10.63
N GLY A 243 -17.20 0.67 11.55
CA GLY A 243 -16.82 -0.20 12.65
C GLY A 243 -15.88 -1.33 12.24
N TRP A 244 -15.16 -1.19 11.13
CA TRP A 244 -14.17 -2.18 10.68
C TRP A 244 -12.76 -1.77 11.07
N GLY A 245 -11.96 -2.73 11.53
CA GLY A 245 -10.52 -2.57 11.66
C GLY A 245 -9.83 -2.56 10.29
N CYS A 246 -8.69 -1.89 10.22
CA CYS A 246 -7.85 -1.84 9.03
C CYS A 246 -6.50 -2.46 9.34
N VAL A 247 -6.01 -3.31 8.44
CA VAL A 247 -4.65 -3.87 8.48
C VAL A 247 -4.01 -3.60 7.13
N VAL A 248 -3.04 -2.69 7.05
CA VAL A 248 -2.38 -2.31 5.80
C VAL A 248 -1.03 -3.01 5.71
N VAL A 249 -0.85 -3.81 4.67
CA VAL A 249 0.36 -4.62 4.46
C VAL A 249 0.89 -4.42 3.06
N GLU A 250 2.21 -4.29 2.97
CA GLU A 250 2.90 -4.15 1.70
C GLU A 250 3.06 -5.49 0.99
N VAL A 251 2.77 -5.51 -0.31
CA VAL A 251 3.01 -6.66 -1.18
C VAL A 251 4.50 -6.96 -1.28
N PRO A 252 4.87 -8.22 -1.56
CA PRO A 252 6.25 -8.58 -1.88
C PRO A 252 6.87 -7.64 -2.93
N GLY A 253 8.06 -7.14 -2.61
CA GLY A 253 8.82 -6.22 -3.45
C GLY A 253 8.46 -4.75 -3.37
N ALA A 254 7.57 -4.38 -2.45
CA ALA A 254 7.20 -3.01 -2.16
C ALA A 254 7.56 -2.61 -0.72
N GLY A 255 7.94 -1.34 -0.56
CA GLY A 255 8.24 -0.72 0.73
C GLY A 255 9.30 -1.49 1.52
N ASP A 256 8.94 -1.85 2.76
CA ASP A 256 9.77 -2.62 3.68
C ASP A 256 9.36 -4.10 3.76
N CYS A 257 8.52 -4.59 2.84
CA CYS A 257 8.18 -6.02 2.79
C CYS A 257 9.47 -6.85 2.67
N PRO A 258 9.69 -7.87 3.52
CA PRO A 258 10.97 -8.60 3.56
C PRO A 258 11.18 -9.54 2.36
N VAL A 259 10.13 -9.80 1.58
CA VAL A 259 10.16 -10.70 0.43
C VAL A 259 10.31 -9.88 -0.85
N SER A 260 11.30 -10.22 -1.68
CA SER A 260 11.48 -9.63 -3.00
C SER A 260 10.56 -10.31 -4.03
N PRO A 261 10.08 -9.59 -5.06
CA PRO A 261 9.18 -10.17 -6.06
C PRO A 261 9.95 -11.10 -7.02
N SER A 262 11.29 -11.02 -7.01
CA SER A 262 12.23 -11.75 -7.85
C SER A 262 13.09 -12.72 -7.03
N ASP A 263 12.59 -13.23 -5.91
CA ASP A 263 13.29 -14.27 -5.18
C ASP A 263 13.69 -15.39 -6.17
N ASP A 264 15.00 -15.59 -6.39
CA ASP A 264 15.66 -16.38 -7.47
C ASP A 264 15.24 -17.86 -7.61
N ARG A 265 14.20 -18.29 -6.90
CA ARG A 265 13.45 -19.49 -7.23
C ARG A 265 12.61 -19.12 -8.45
N GLY A 266 12.99 -19.59 -9.65
CA GLY A 266 12.27 -19.31 -10.91
C GLY A 266 10.74 -19.35 -10.76
N SER A 267 10.01 -18.58 -11.58
CA SER A 267 8.60 -18.14 -11.43
C SER A 267 7.74 -18.77 -10.31
N GLU A 268 7.64 -20.10 -10.25
CA GLU A 268 6.93 -20.86 -9.21
C GLU A 268 7.39 -20.59 -7.76
N GLY A 269 8.67 -20.32 -7.50
CA GLY A 269 9.16 -20.18 -6.13
C GLY A 269 9.23 -18.76 -5.56
N GLY A 270 9.13 -17.74 -6.42
CA GLY A 270 8.84 -16.37 -5.98
C GLY A 270 7.38 -16.22 -5.55
N GLU A 271 6.50 -16.95 -6.23
CA GLU A 271 5.07 -17.04 -5.98
C GLU A 271 4.73 -17.68 -4.62
N ALA A 272 5.34 -18.82 -4.27
CA ALA A 272 5.17 -19.44 -2.95
C ALA A 272 5.64 -18.53 -1.80
N ALA A 273 6.72 -17.76 -2.02
CA ALA A 273 7.24 -16.82 -1.02
C ALA A 273 6.25 -15.67 -0.72
N ALA A 274 5.51 -15.23 -1.74
CA ALA A 274 4.46 -14.23 -1.58
C ALA A 274 3.32 -14.76 -0.71
N ASP A 275 2.92 -16.03 -0.92
CA ASP A 275 1.86 -16.67 -0.15
C ASP A 275 2.24 -16.87 1.33
N GLU A 276 3.51 -17.15 1.62
CA GLU A 276 4.04 -17.27 2.99
C GLU A 276 3.92 -15.96 3.80
N VAL A 277 4.01 -14.79 3.14
CA VAL A 277 3.77 -13.48 3.77
C VAL A 277 2.33 -13.40 4.27
N TRP A 278 1.37 -13.74 3.42
CA TRP A 278 -0.05 -13.68 3.74
C TRP A 278 -0.45 -14.68 4.82
N SER A 279 0.10 -15.90 4.77
CA SER A 279 -0.07 -16.89 5.83
C SER A 279 0.39 -16.36 7.20
N SER A 280 1.54 -15.67 7.24
CA SER A 280 2.08 -15.08 8.47
C SER A 280 1.21 -13.94 9.00
N VAL A 281 0.75 -13.06 8.11
CA VAL A 281 -0.13 -11.93 8.45
C VAL A 281 -1.47 -12.43 8.99
N LEU A 282 -2.12 -13.37 8.30
CA LEU A 282 -3.43 -13.87 8.71
C LEU A 282 -3.36 -14.69 10.00
N ASP A 283 -2.26 -15.41 10.26
CA ASP A 283 -2.04 -16.10 11.53
C ASP A 283 -1.80 -15.11 12.67
N TRP A 284 -1.04 -14.04 12.41
CA TRP A 284 -0.86 -12.97 13.37
C TRP A 284 -2.18 -12.25 13.70
N MET A 285 -2.98 -11.90 12.69
CA MET A 285 -4.30 -11.29 12.88
C MET A 285 -5.20 -12.17 13.77
N ARG A 286 -5.19 -13.49 13.55
CA ARG A 286 -5.90 -14.46 14.41
C ARG A 286 -5.35 -14.49 15.83
N ALA A 287 -4.02 -14.44 15.99
CA ALA A 287 -3.35 -14.55 17.28
C ALA A 287 -3.60 -13.34 18.20
N ILE A 288 -3.69 -12.13 17.65
CA ILE A 288 -3.90 -10.91 18.45
C ILE A 288 -5.35 -10.74 18.93
N ARG A 289 -6.31 -11.48 18.36
CA ARG A 289 -7.73 -11.58 18.80
C ARG A 289 -8.53 -10.28 18.83
N VAL A 290 -8.02 -9.18 18.28
CA VAL A 290 -8.76 -7.90 18.13
C VAL A 290 -9.67 -7.90 16.90
N PHE A 291 -9.51 -8.87 16.00
CA PHE A 291 -10.30 -9.05 14.79
C PHE A 291 -11.18 -10.29 14.90
N ASP A 292 -12.43 -10.18 14.44
CA ASP A 292 -13.27 -11.33 14.15
C ASP A 292 -12.79 -11.93 12.82
N MET A 293 -11.98 -12.99 12.92
CA MET A 293 -11.45 -13.69 11.74
C MET A 293 -12.54 -14.33 10.86
N GLY A 294 -13.76 -14.49 11.38
CA GLY A 294 -14.92 -14.88 10.60
C GLY A 294 -15.52 -13.74 9.78
N ARG A 295 -14.95 -12.53 9.82
CA ARG A 295 -15.44 -11.30 9.18
C ARG A 295 -14.30 -10.45 8.61
N VAL A 296 -13.34 -11.11 7.95
CA VAL A 296 -12.20 -10.46 7.31
C VAL A 296 -12.35 -10.49 5.80
N ALA A 297 -12.20 -9.33 5.17
CA ALA A 297 -12.07 -9.21 3.72
C ALA A 297 -10.70 -8.66 3.34
N ALA A 298 -10.19 -9.00 2.16
CA ALA A 298 -8.98 -8.39 1.60
C ALA A 298 -9.34 -7.36 0.52
N TRP A 299 -8.60 -6.27 0.41
CA TRP A 299 -8.83 -5.23 -0.60
C TRP A 299 -7.50 -4.60 -1.03
N GLY A 300 -7.21 -4.56 -2.32
CA GLY A 300 -6.06 -3.81 -2.81
C GLY A 300 -5.68 -4.11 -4.26
N LEU A 301 -4.38 -4.19 -4.50
CA LEU A 301 -3.77 -4.40 -5.83
C LEU A 301 -4.23 -5.71 -6.47
N GLY A 302 -4.78 -5.61 -7.69
CA GLY A 302 -5.54 -6.69 -8.32
C GLY A 302 -4.87 -8.06 -8.33
N GLU A 303 -3.65 -8.18 -8.85
CA GLU A 303 -2.94 -9.47 -8.93
C GLU A 303 -2.70 -10.10 -7.55
N ALA A 304 -2.18 -9.31 -6.60
CA ALA A 304 -1.88 -9.79 -5.26
C ALA A 304 -3.14 -10.24 -4.53
N VAL A 305 -4.26 -9.52 -4.71
CA VAL A 305 -5.55 -9.88 -4.10
C VAL A 305 -6.20 -11.08 -4.77
N VAL A 306 -6.12 -11.20 -6.10
CA VAL A 306 -6.63 -12.38 -6.82
C VAL A 306 -5.89 -13.63 -6.37
N ARG A 307 -4.55 -13.56 -6.29
CA ARG A 307 -3.73 -14.65 -5.77
C ARG A 307 -4.08 -14.98 -4.32
N LEU A 308 -4.26 -13.97 -3.47
CA LEU A 308 -4.69 -14.15 -2.09
C LEU A 308 -6.05 -14.84 -1.99
N ALA A 309 -7.00 -14.49 -2.87
CA ALA A 309 -8.33 -15.08 -2.94
C ALA A 309 -8.29 -16.56 -3.35
N ALA A 310 -7.38 -16.93 -4.25
CA ALA A 310 -7.17 -18.31 -4.66
C ALA A 310 -6.50 -19.15 -3.54
N THR A 311 -5.42 -18.63 -2.97
CA THR A 311 -4.55 -19.39 -2.04
C THR A 311 -5.01 -19.37 -0.58
N HIS A 312 -5.75 -18.34 -0.15
CA HIS A 312 -6.19 -18.14 1.23
C HIS A 312 -7.67 -17.76 1.35
N GLY A 313 -8.47 -17.98 0.29
CA GLY A 313 -9.90 -17.63 0.30
C GLY A 313 -10.70 -18.39 1.35
N ASP A 314 -10.27 -19.57 1.77
CA ASP A 314 -10.86 -20.33 2.90
C ASP A 314 -10.74 -19.59 4.24
N ARG A 315 -9.80 -18.64 4.34
CA ARG A 315 -9.53 -17.80 5.53
C ARG A 315 -10.13 -16.40 5.43
N LEU A 316 -10.77 -16.07 4.31
CA LEU A 316 -11.32 -14.75 4.00
C LEU A 316 -12.81 -14.86 3.65
N ARG A 317 -13.59 -13.83 3.98
CA ARG A 317 -15.00 -13.77 3.57
C ARG A 317 -15.18 -13.26 2.16
N GLY A 318 -14.26 -12.41 1.71
CA GLY A 318 -14.19 -12.01 0.33
C GLY A 318 -12.99 -11.11 0.05
N CYS A 319 -12.78 -10.85 -1.23
CA CYS A 319 -11.66 -10.09 -1.73
C CYS A 319 -12.13 -9.01 -2.71
N VAL A 320 -11.50 -7.83 -2.70
CA VAL A 320 -11.73 -6.75 -3.65
C VAL A 320 -10.42 -6.43 -4.37
N ALA A 321 -10.36 -6.78 -5.65
CA ALA A 321 -9.18 -6.61 -6.49
C ALA A 321 -9.35 -5.41 -7.42
N MET A 322 -8.52 -4.38 -7.23
CA MET A 322 -8.49 -3.18 -8.06
C MET A 322 -7.54 -3.40 -9.25
N LEU A 323 -8.08 -3.45 -10.47
CA LEU A 323 -7.32 -3.55 -11.71
C LEU A 323 -7.10 -2.14 -12.27
N GLY A 324 -5.83 -1.70 -12.31
CA GLY A 324 -5.46 -0.42 -12.92
C GLY A 324 -5.44 -0.46 -14.45
N ARG A 325 -5.25 0.70 -15.10
CA ARG A 325 -5.21 0.88 -16.57
C ARG A 325 -4.17 0.04 -17.33
N ALA A 326 -3.23 -0.61 -16.65
CA ALA A 326 -2.31 -1.54 -17.29
C ALA A 326 -3.03 -2.89 -17.48
N GLY A 327 -3.77 -2.99 -18.59
CA GLY A 327 -4.52 -4.18 -18.97
C GLY A 327 -3.67 -5.46 -18.99
N GLY A 328 -4.38 -6.58 -18.82
CA GLY A 328 -3.89 -7.93 -19.09
C GLY A 328 -2.67 -8.34 -18.29
N ARG A 329 -2.88 -8.71 -17.02
CA ARG A 329 -1.89 -9.47 -16.26
C ARG A 329 -2.56 -10.67 -15.60
N ASP A 330 -1.77 -11.71 -15.43
CA ASP A 330 -2.19 -13.09 -15.25
C ASP A 330 -3.31 -13.27 -14.21
N LEU A 331 -4.54 -13.49 -14.71
CA LEU A 331 -5.70 -13.87 -13.92
C LEU A 331 -6.03 -15.37 -14.10
N SER A 332 -5.03 -16.19 -14.41
CA SER A 332 -5.18 -17.65 -14.52
C SER A 332 -5.78 -18.29 -13.27
N MET A 333 -5.53 -17.70 -12.10
CA MET A 333 -6.03 -18.19 -10.82
C MET A 333 -7.52 -17.90 -10.56
N LEU A 334 -8.25 -17.26 -11.47
CA LEU A 334 -9.70 -17.01 -11.28
C LEU A 334 -10.49 -18.32 -11.11
N ASP A 335 -10.06 -19.40 -11.76
CA ASP A 335 -10.70 -20.71 -11.65
C ASP A 335 -10.40 -21.42 -10.31
N GLU A 336 -9.42 -20.92 -9.55
CA GLU A 336 -8.97 -21.47 -8.26
C GLU A 336 -9.53 -20.70 -7.05
N ILE A 337 -10.37 -19.68 -7.28
CA ILE A 337 -10.91 -18.84 -6.22
C ILE A 337 -11.77 -19.66 -5.24
N SER A 338 -11.46 -19.55 -3.95
CA SER A 338 -12.19 -20.24 -2.88
C SER A 338 -13.10 -19.34 -2.04
N CYS A 339 -13.14 -18.03 -2.31
CA CYS A 339 -14.03 -17.06 -1.64
C CYS A 339 -14.82 -16.18 -2.62
N ARG A 340 -15.62 -15.23 -2.12
CA ARG A 340 -16.21 -14.20 -2.98
C ARG A 340 -15.13 -13.22 -3.44
N LEU A 341 -15.06 -12.89 -4.72
CA LEU A 341 -14.12 -11.92 -5.27
C LEU A 341 -14.87 -10.86 -6.06
N LEU A 342 -14.61 -9.59 -5.77
CA LEU A 342 -15.06 -8.44 -6.55
C LEU A 342 -13.86 -7.88 -7.34
N LEU A 343 -13.84 -8.07 -8.65
CA LEU A 343 -12.93 -7.34 -9.52
C LEU A 343 -13.49 -5.95 -9.79
N VAL A 344 -12.66 -4.93 -9.61
CA VAL A 344 -13.00 -3.52 -9.86
C VAL A 344 -12.10 -3.00 -10.96
N THR A 345 -12.69 -2.52 -12.06
CA THR A 345 -11.95 -1.95 -13.18
C THR A 345 -12.39 -0.52 -13.47
N GLU A 346 -11.47 0.31 -13.96
CA GLU A 346 -11.83 1.55 -14.65
C GLU A 346 -12.47 1.19 -15.99
N SER A 347 -13.49 1.96 -16.41
CA SER A 347 -14.43 1.70 -17.52
C SER A 347 -13.81 1.47 -18.92
N GLU A 348 -12.49 1.50 -19.07
CA GLU A 348 -11.78 1.23 -20.33
C GLU A 348 -10.95 -0.08 -20.31
N SER A 349 -11.07 -0.91 -19.28
CA SER A 349 -10.19 -2.09 -19.10
C SER A 349 -10.85 -3.39 -19.57
N THR A 350 -10.19 -4.14 -20.45
CA THR A 350 -10.56 -5.51 -20.84
C THR A 350 -9.80 -6.53 -19.99
N VAL A 351 -10.50 -7.59 -19.56
CA VAL A 351 -9.94 -8.65 -18.72
C VAL A 351 -10.14 -10.00 -19.41
N GLN A 352 -9.06 -10.62 -19.86
CA GLN A 352 -9.06 -11.99 -20.38
C GLN A 352 -8.69 -12.98 -19.27
N SER A 353 -9.47 -14.04 -19.14
CA SER A 353 -9.13 -15.25 -18.38
C SER A 353 -9.20 -16.46 -19.32
N ASN A 354 -8.53 -17.56 -18.97
CA ASN A 354 -8.31 -18.77 -19.78
C ASN A 354 -9.59 -19.59 -20.13
N GLY A 355 -10.67 -18.94 -20.58
CA GLY A 355 -11.89 -19.59 -21.07
C GLY A 355 -13.18 -18.89 -20.71
N LEU A 356 -13.21 -18.12 -19.61
CA LEU A 356 -14.34 -17.24 -19.27
C LEU A 356 -14.07 -15.83 -19.84
N TRP A 357 -14.80 -15.49 -20.89
CA TRP A 357 -14.84 -14.13 -21.41
C TRP A 357 -15.50 -13.21 -20.39
N THR A 358 -14.73 -12.29 -19.80
CA THR A 358 -15.31 -11.11 -19.15
C THR A 358 -15.77 -10.17 -20.28
N PRO A 359 -17.07 -9.83 -20.38
CA PRO A 359 -17.55 -8.97 -21.47
C PRO A 359 -16.88 -7.59 -21.40
N VAL A 360 -16.53 -7.06 -22.57
CA VAL A 360 -16.03 -5.69 -22.74
C VAL A 360 -17.08 -4.72 -22.20
N VAL A 361 -16.73 -3.89 -21.22
CA VAL A 361 -17.58 -2.78 -20.80
C VAL A 361 -17.23 -1.60 -21.67
N GLU A 362 -18.03 -1.35 -22.72
CA GLU A 362 -17.94 -0.11 -23.48
C GLU A 362 -18.70 0.99 -22.73
N GLY A 363 -17.99 1.80 -21.95
CA GLY A 363 -18.58 2.92 -21.20
C GLY A 363 -17.67 4.15 -21.19
N ARG A 364 -18.07 5.22 -21.89
CA ARG A 364 -17.33 6.48 -22.03
C ARG A 364 -17.54 7.49 -20.88
N ASP A 365 -18.07 7.05 -19.75
CA ASP A 365 -18.36 7.95 -18.64
C ASP A 365 -17.19 7.93 -17.64
N GLU A 366 -16.37 8.98 -17.66
CA GLU A 366 -15.32 9.20 -16.68
C GLU A 366 -15.88 9.12 -15.25
N GLY A 367 -15.30 8.27 -14.41
CA GLY A 367 -15.65 8.14 -12.99
C GLY A 367 -16.58 6.98 -12.63
N LYS A 368 -16.99 6.14 -13.59
CA LYS A 368 -17.74 4.90 -13.32
C LYS A 368 -16.82 3.68 -13.27
N LEU A 369 -17.07 2.80 -12.30
CA LEU A 369 -16.40 1.52 -12.13
C LEU A 369 -17.23 0.42 -12.80
N ALA A 370 -16.55 -0.56 -13.40
CA ALA A 370 -17.14 -1.84 -13.71
C ALA A 370 -16.77 -2.85 -12.62
N LEU A 371 -17.78 -3.54 -12.08
CA LEU A 371 -17.57 -4.57 -11.07
C LEU A 371 -17.97 -5.94 -11.61
N PHE A 372 -17.16 -6.94 -11.30
CA PHE A 372 -17.41 -8.34 -11.60
C PHE A 372 -17.29 -9.16 -10.33
N GLU A 373 -18.38 -9.80 -9.93
CA GLU A 373 -18.36 -10.72 -8.80
C GLU A 373 -18.12 -12.15 -9.28
N TYR A 374 -17.13 -12.81 -8.68
CA TYR A 374 -16.79 -14.22 -8.84
C TYR A 374 -17.00 -14.95 -7.51
N GLY A 375 -17.34 -16.24 -7.57
CA GLY A 375 -17.56 -17.06 -6.38
C GLY A 375 -17.85 -18.53 -6.70
N VAL A 376 -18.08 -19.31 -5.64
CA VAL A 376 -18.21 -20.78 -5.54
C VAL A 376 -18.60 -21.50 -6.86
N PRO A 377 -17.96 -22.64 -7.20
CA PRO A 377 -18.23 -23.39 -8.43
C PRO A 377 -19.72 -23.50 -8.77
N GLY A 378 -20.09 -22.98 -9.95
CA GLY A 378 -21.48 -22.94 -10.43
C GLY A 378 -22.20 -21.61 -10.27
N THR A 379 -21.55 -20.54 -9.79
CA THR A 379 -22.15 -19.19 -9.76
C THR A 379 -21.84 -18.40 -11.04
N SER A 380 -22.84 -17.66 -11.53
CA SER A 380 -22.73 -16.77 -12.69
C SER A 380 -22.09 -15.43 -12.31
N VAL A 381 -21.26 -14.89 -13.21
CA VAL A 381 -20.65 -13.55 -13.06
C VAL A 381 -21.75 -12.49 -13.00
N VAL A 382 -21.79 -11.71 -11.91
CA VAL A 382 -22.70 -10.56 -11.78
C VAL A 382 -21.96 -9.31 -12.19
N GLN A 383 -22.48 -8.60 -13.19
CA GLN A 383 -21.91 -7.36 -13.69
C GLN A 383 -22.64 -6.15 -13.12
N TYR A 384 -21.87 -5.17 -12.65
CA TYR A 384 -22.37 -3.85 -12.26
C TYR A 384 -21.77 -2.81 -13.22
N PRO A 385 -22.45 -2.48 -14.34
CA PRO A 385 -21.88 -1.63 -15.40
C PRO A 385 -21.78 -0.15 -15.01
N VAL A 386 -22.41 0.26 -13.91
CA VAL A 386 -22.36 1.62 -13.37
C VAL A 386 -22.24 1.53 -11.85
N ALA A 387 -21.01 1.46 -11.35
CA ALA A 387 -20.73 1.46 -9.92
C ALA A 387 -19.82 2.62 -9.52
N ASP A 388 -19.88 2.99 -8.26
CA ASP A 388 -18.95 3.90 -7.61
C ASP A 388 -18.29 3.18 -6.41
N MET A 389 -17.41 3.90 -5.70
CA MET A 389 -16.78 3.35 -4.50
C MET A 389 -17.79 3.01 -3.40
N ARG A 390 -18.96 3.66 -3.34
CA ARG A 390 -19.99 3.33 -2.35
C ARG A 390 -20.55 1.94 -2.59
N THR A 391 -20.71 1.53 -3.84
CA THR A 391 -21.09 0.16 -4.21
C THR A 391 -20.04 -0.85 -3.71
N VAL A 392 -18.74 -0.55 -3.85
CA VAL A 392 -17.67 -1.41 -3.36
C VAL A 392 -17.72 -1.54 -1.83
N TYR A 393 -17.82 -0.41 -1.10
CA TYR A 393 -17.96 -0.45 0.36
C TYR A 393 -19.22 -1.18 0.82
N LYS A 394 -20.34 -1.03 0.10
CA LYS A 394 -21.56 -1.78 0.42
C LYS A 394 -21.32 -3.28 0.27
N TRP A 395 -20.70 -3.71 -0.82
CA TRP A 395 -20.37 -5.12 -1.05
C TRP A 395 -19.44 -5.66 0.04
N VAL A 396 -18.40 -4.93 0.41
CA VAL A 396 -17.51 -5.31 1.53
C VAL A 396 -18.32 -5.44 2.82
N GLY A 397 -19.23 -4.51 3.09
CA GLY A 397 -20.14 -4.57 4.23
C GLY A 397 -20.97 -5.84 4.24
N ASP A 398 -21.59 -6.20 3.11
CA ASP A 398 -22.40 -7.42 2.99
C ASP A 398 -21.55 -8.70 3.19
N VAL A 399 -20.25 -8.65 2.88
CA VAL A 399 -19.30 -9.76 3.06
C VAL A 399 -18.83 -9.91 4.51
N VAL A 400 -18.65 -8.80 5.24
CA VAL A 400 -18.09 -8.80 6.60
C VAL A 400 -19.13 -8.62 7.71
N SER A 401 -20.43 -8.47 7.38
CA SER A 401 -21.53 -8.28 8.34
C SER A 401 -21.94 -9.54 9.10
#